data_AF-A0A945A4K9-F1
#
_entry.id   AF-A0A945A4K9-F1
#
_cell.length_a   1.000
_cell.length_b   1.000
_cell.length_c   1.000
_cell.angle_alpha   90.00
_cell.angle_beta   90.00
_cell.angle_gamma   90.00
#
_symmetry.space_group_name_H-M   'P 1'
#
loop_
_entity.id
_entity.type
_entity.pdbx_description
1 polymer ?
#
loop_
_entity_poly.entity_id
_entity_poly.type
_entity_poly.pdbx_seq_one_letter_code
_entity_poly.pdbx_strand_id
1 'polypeptide(L)'
;MLRQRNIRSLLLFLVLAAFPLVVVACETEQIQYYLTPTMARPGPNSVPGSTPIAAATELPATEAAASTPNPTIGLRPNESLTPTTLPERVKVVIPPYHFATSEEALAAADQLGCSGWADVTVGGAPYSRACADDAQFERLVNALDIAPTPQPLARLNTPTPAPSAEQVTPTKAPNNSFIPPITPASVVPKDPPPYHYTTADEALAGASELGCSGWSGVTHDGVSYFRACGSNRDYELLTSGAPVTLSGEACTIESDPTARFTHPPTDLENISAINPAGSPIGGVIKPHSYIFNVAGSASRFARVPVYAVADSVLTAVSYYDTPSGAGEYLLFFDVTCEISFKFDHISEVVPKIAAVAPATPSQGSATSRTELIEFKAGEIVAYTVGAGGQGPWDFGAYDLTFTNQFANQERYEIGQMSQSLHTVCPYEYFDEPLSSQMLALLGTHGQQILPGIPCYTTERDVLGAASGAWFASPVMGYEGSVFSAALLAGDFIAVTGIGGDLRVAKGEPTWLDPADLTSSHCYSSNGDWRFIEIIGDGMTMKAAGGQGACPNSLPADATTYYR
;
A
#
# COMPACT_ATOMS: atom_id res chain seq x y z
N MET A 1 35.76 -71.82 8.27
CA MET A 1 34.43 -71.24 7.97
C MET A 1 34.63 -69.77 7.65
N LEU A 2 34.27 -69.37 6.42
CA LEU A 2 34.54 -68.05 5.84
C LEU A 2 33.82 -66.92 6.59
N ARG A 3 34.50 -65.78 6.79
CA ARG A 3 33.87 -64.47 6.99
C ARG A 3 34.40 -63.52 5.92
N GLN A 4 33.53 -63.21 4.94
CA GLN A 4 33.79 -62.23 3.88
C GLN A 4 33.72 -60.81 4.44
N ARG A 5 34.71 -60.00 4.03
CA ARG A 5 34.73 -58.53 4.11
C ARG A 5 33.90 -57.97 2.96
N ASN A 6 33.05 -56.98 3.24
CA ASN A 6 32.49 -56.11 2.21
C ASN A 6 33.02 -54.68 2.43
N ILE A 7 33.80 -54.22 1.46
CA ILE A 7 34.19 -52.83 1.26
C ILE A 7 33.19 -52.26 0.24
N ARG A 8 32.48 -51.18 0.59
CA ARG A 8 31.76 -50.36 -0.38
C ARG A 8 32.42 -48.99 -0.44
N SER A 9 32.91 -48.67 -1.62
CA SER A 9 33.44 -47.38 -2.02
C SER A 9 32.39 -46.28 -1.88
N LEU A 10 32.77 -45.16 -1.26
CA LEU A 10 32.01 -43.93 -1.21
C LEU A 10 32.46 -43.06 -2.39
N LEU A 11 31.61 -42.93 -3.41
CA LEU A 11 31.76 -41.95 -4.48
C LEU A 11 31.15 -40.63 -3.96
N LEU A 12 31.99 -39.60 -3.83
CA LEU A 12 31.60 -38.25 -3.45
C LEU A 12 31.14 -37.50 -4.71
N PHE A 13 29.84 -37.26 -4.86
CA PHE A 13 29.32 -36.30 -5.84
C PHE A 13 29.30 -34.91 -5.19
N LEU A 14 30.16 -34.01 -5.69
CA LEU A 14 30.05 -32.58 -5.42
C LEU A 14 28.86 -32.06 -6.23
N VAL A 15 27.77 -31.69 -5.56
CA VAL A 15 26.70 -30.89 -6.14
C VAL A 15 26.96 -29.44 -5.73
N LEU A 16 27.42 -28.64 -6.68
CA LEU A 16 27.42 -27.18 -6.59
C LEU A 16 25.97 -26.71 -6.68
N ALA A 17 25.35 -26.43 -5.54
CA ALA A 17 24.08 -25.74 -5.48
C ALA A 17 24.33 -24.25 -5.75
N ALA A 18 23.92 -23.78 -6.93
CA ALA A 18 23.72 -22.36 -7.17
C ALA A 18 22.40 -21.97 -6.49
N PHE A 19 22.47 -21.15 -5.44
CA PHE A 19 21.29 -20.59 -4.80
C PHE A 19 20.73 -19.44 -5.67
N PRO A 20 19.40 -19.36 -5.87
CA PRO A 20 18.79 -18.20 -6.49
C PRO A 20 18.78 -17.03 -5.49
N LEU A 21 19.11 -15.84 -5.99
CA LEU A 21 18.82 -14.57 -5.33
C LEU A 21 17.29 -14.52 -5.10
N VAL A 22 16.84 -14.39 -3.85
CA VAL A 22 15.41 -14.22 -3.54
C VAL A 22 15.05 -12.79 -3.94
N VAL A 23 14.52 -12.64 -5.15
CA VAL A 23 13.89 -11.40 -5.61
C VAL A 23 12.42 -11.51 -5.21
N VAL A 24 11.97 -10.66 -4.29
CA VAL A 24 10.54 -10.41 -4.09
C VAL A 24 10.06 -9.63 -5.31
N ALA A 25 9.70 -10.35 -6.37
CA ALA A 25 8.94 -9.74 -7.44
C ALA A 25 7.56 -9.39 -6.86
N CYS A 26 7.16 -8.14 -6.99
CA CYS A 26 5.76 -7.77 -6.89
C CYS A 26 5.15 -7.89 -8.30
N GLU A 27 3.84 -8.11 -8.35
CA GLU A 27 3.05 -8.30 -9.56
C GLU A 27 3.45 -7.31 -10.68
N THR A 28 3.70 -7.84 -11.88
CA THR A 28 3.85 -7.00 -13.07
C THR A 28 2.47 -6.49 -13.46
N GLU A 29 2.17 -5.24 -13.14
CA GLU A 29 0.86 -4.65 -13.41
C GLU A 29 0.75 -4.10 -14.84
N GLN A 30 -0.31 -4.49 -15.55
CA GLN A 30 -0.84 -3.72 -16.67
C GLN A 30 -2.15 -3.05 -16.24
N ILE A 31 -2.07 -1.78 -15.88
CA ILE A 31 -3.26 -0.94 -15.72
C ILE A 31 -3.74 -0.54 -17.11
N GLN A 32 -4.93 -0.99 -17.50
CA GLN A 32 -5.63 -0.40 -18.63
C GLN A 32 -6.27 0.92 -18.19
N TYR A 33 -5.82 2.02 -18.77
CA TYR A 33 -6.41 3.34 -18.55
C TYR A 33 -7.83 3.38 -19.13
N TYR A 34 -8.83 3.30 -18.25
CA TYR A 34 -10.23 3.54 -18.63
C TYR A 34 -10.52 5.03 -18.62
N LEU A 35 -10.29 5.70 -19.74
CA LEU A 35 -10.95 6.97 -20.01
C LEU A 35 -12.43 6.68 -20.22
N THR A 36 -13.28 6.97 -19.23
CA THR A 36 -14.73 7.00 -19.44
C THR A 36 -15.03 8.05 -20.51
N PRO A 37 -15.83 7.72 -21.55
CA PRO A 37 -16.28 8.74 -22.48
C PRO A 37 -17.18 9.70 -21.69
N THR A 38 -16.75 10.97 -21.62
CA THR A 38 -17.56 12.05 -21.08
C THR A 38 -18.87 12.07 -21.87
N MET A 39 -20.00 11.83 -21.19
CA MET A 39 -21.31 11.99 -21.81
C MET A 39 -21.47 13.44 -22.27
N ALA A 40 -21.25 13.68 -23.56
CA ALA A 40 -21.50 14.96 -24.18
C ALA A 40 -23.01 15.24 -24.11
N ARG A 41 -23.39 16.30 -23.38
CA ARG A 41 -24.73 16.88 -23.50
C ARG A 41 -25.00 17.25 -24.97
N PRO A 42 -26.13 16.85 -25.56
CA PRO A 42 -26.47 17.30 -26.90
C PRO A 42 -26.80 18.80 -26.86
N GLY A 43 -25.98 19.60 -27.54
CA GLY A 43 -26.28 20.99 -27.84
C GLY A 43 -27.39 21.10 -28.91
N PRO A 44 -28.17 22.20 -28.90
CA PRO A 44 -29.33 22.33 -29.78
C PRO A 44 -28.92 22.77 -31.19
N ASN A 45 -29.72 22.33 -32.17
CA ASN A 45 -29.83 22.77 -33.56
C ASN A 45 -28.82 22.20 -34.57
N SER A 46 -29.31 21.27 -35.40
CA SER A 46 -29.33 21.46 -36.85
C SER A 46 -30.34 20.52 -37.52
N VAL A 47 -31.29 21.12 -38.26
CA VAL A 47 -32.19 20.49 -39.23
C VAL A 47 -31.40 20.39 -40.55
N PRO A 48 -31.40 19.25 -41.26
CA PRO A 48 -32.27 19.16 -42.45
C PRO A 48 -32.73 17.73 -42.84
N GLY A 49 -33.83 17.65 -43.59
CA GLY A 49 -34.08 16.51 -44.49
C GLY A 49 -35.48 15.91 -44.39
N SER A 50 -36.42 16.55 -45.08
CA SER A 50 -37.77 16.05 -45.36
C SER A 50 -37.80 14.91 -46.38
N THR A 51 -38.53 13.84 -46.10
CA THR A 51 -39.24 12.99 -47.08
C THR A 51 -40.36 12.17 -46.38
N PRO A 52 -41.39 11.71 -47.12
CA PRO A 52 -42.78 11.85 -46.66
C PRO A 52 -43.37 10.66 -45.92
N ILE A 53 -44.39 11.01 -45.15
CA ILE A 53 -45.30 10.19 -44.33
C ILE A 53 -46.16 9.27 -45.23
N ALA A 54 -46.21 7.99 -44.87
CA ALA A 54 -47.31 7.09 -45.20
C ALA A 54 -48.22 6.92 -43.98
N ALA A 55 -49.52 6.99 -44.22
CA ALA A 55 -50.60 7.10 -43.26
C ALA A 55 -50.77 5.87 -42.34
N ALA A 56 -51.09 6.11 -41.06
CA ALA A 56 -51.72 5.14 -40.18
C ALA A 56 -52.68 5.84 -39.20
N THR A 57 -53.95 5.73 -39.54
CA THR A 57 -55.13 5.40 -38.72
C THR A 57 -55.24 5.85 -37.25
N GLU A 58 -56.22 6.75 -37.07
CA GLU A 58 -57.12 7.04 -35.94
C GLU A 58 -57.03 6.21 -34.63
N LEU A 59 -56.86 6.95 -33.52
CA LEU A 59 -57.36 6.63 -32.17
C LEU A 59 -58.74 7.28 -31.98
N PRO A 60 -59.68 6.69 -31.22
CA PRO A 60 -60.74 7.47 -30.59
C PRO A 60 -60.34 7.93 -29.19
N ALA A 61 -60.66 9.20 -28.93
CA ALA A 61 -60.62 9.85 -27.64
C ALA A 61 -61.79 9.43 -26.74
N THR A 62 -61.59 9.46 -25.42
CA THR A 62 -62.65 9.77 -24.46
C THR A 62 -62.11 10.60 -23.31
N GLU A 63 -62.78 11.72 -23.09
CA GLU A 63 -62.68 12.67 -21.98
C GLU A 63 -63.08 12.05 -20.64
N ALA A 64 -62.50 12.56 -19.54
CA ALA A 64 -63.27 12.91 -18.34
C ALA A 64 -62.44 13.88 -17.46
N ALA A 65 -62.99 15.07 -17.27
CA ALA A 65 -62.52 16.11 -16.37
C ALA A 65 -63.01 15.86 -14.93
N ALA A 66 -62.19 16.21 -13.94
CA ALA A 66 -62.66 16.62 -12.61
C ALA A 66 -61.62 17.51 -11.90
N SER A 67 -62.12 18.62 -11.36
CA SER A 67 -61.43 19.77 -10.79
C SER A 67 -61.03 19.61 -9.30
N THR A 68 -59.80 20.02 -8.98
CA THR A 68 -59.27 20.82 -7.82
C THR A 68 -60.09 20.93 -6.52
N PRO A 69 -59.47 21.00 -5.31
CA PRO A 69 -58.73 22.21 -4.91
C PRO A 69 -57.48 22.07 -3.99
N ASN A 70 -56.66 23.13 -4.06
CA ASN A 70 -55.48 23.50 -3.26
C ASN A 70 -55.61 23.25 -1.75
N PRO A 71 -54.50 22.94 -1.05
CA PRO A 71 -54.36 23.22 0.36
C PRO A 71 -53.52 24.50 0.62
N THR A 72 -54.10 25.28 1.52
CA THR A 72 -53.72 26.58 2.07
C THR A 72 -52.43 26.53 2.89
N ILE A 73 -51.61 27.58 2.75
CA ILE A 73 -50.46 27.89 3.61
C ILE A 73 -50.94 28.27 5.01
N GLY A 74 -50.57 27.48 6.02
CA GLY A 74 -50.81 27.78 7.44
C GLY A 74 -49.57 28.35 8.11
N LEU A 75 -49.64 29.62 8.51
CA LEU A 75 -48.68 30.29 9.37
C LEU A 75 -48.75 29.72 10.80
N ARG A 76 -47.62 29.29 11.37
CA ARG A 76 -47.47 29.01 12.81
C ARG A 76 -46.79 30.20 13.52
N PRO A 77 -47.16 30.52 14.77
CA PRO A 77 -46.58 31.63 15.53
C PRO A 77 -45.37 31.20 16.37
N ASN A 78 -44.36 32.07 16.40
CA ASN A 78 -43.32 32.32 17.41
C ASN A 78 -42.87 31.15 18.30
N GLU A 79 -41.72 30.57 17.96
CA GLU A 79 -40.83 29.93 18.93
C GLU A 79 -39.62 30.83 19.23
N SER A 80 -39.31 30.87 20.53
CA SER A 80 -38.32 31.68 21.21
C SER A 80 -36.88 31.37 20.75
N LEU A 81 -36.14 32.42 20.37
CA LEU A 81 -34.70 32.36 20.08
C LEU A 81 -33.90 32.08 21.36
N THR A 82 -33.17 30.96 21.38
CA THR A 82 -32.01 30.75 22.26
C THR A 82 -30.74 31.29 21.57
N PRO A 83 -29.70 31.71 22.33
CA PRO A 83 -28.56 32.41 21.76
C PRO A 83 -27.69 31.46 20.94
N THR A 84 -27.47 31.82 19.68
CA THR A 84 -26.56 31.16 18.76
C THR A 84 -25.11 31.29 19.26
N THR A 85 -24.44 30.17 19.46
CA THR A 85 -22.99 30.09 19.67
C THR A 85 -22.28 30.62 18.42
N LEU A 86 -21.31 31.52 18.62
CA LEU A 86 -20.41 32.02 17.57
C LEU A 86 -19.73 30.85 16.83
N PRO A 87 -19.56 30.92 15.50
CA PRO A 87 -18.84 29.88 14.78
C PRO A 87 -17.40 29.79 15.28
N GLU A 88 -16.99 28.56 15.52
CA GLU A 88 -15.65 28.18 15.93
C GLU A 88 -14.64 28.70 14.90
N ARG A 89 -13.64 29.47 15.36
CA ARG A 89 -12.62 30.07 14.49
C ARG A 89 -11.82 28.93 13.86
N VAL A 90 -11.83 28.85 12.53
CA VAL A 90 -10.91 28.01 11.75
C VAL A 90 -9.48 28.33 12.19
N LYS A 91 -8.78 27.34 12.76
CA LYS A 91 -7.35 27.45 13.06
C LYS A 91 -6.61 27.42 11.73
N VAL A 92 -6.21 28.59 11.24
CA VAL A 92 -5.26 28.69 10.13
C VAL A 92 -3.90 28.25 10.65
N VAL A 93 -3.36 27.16 10.10
CA VAL A 93 -1.99 26.73 10.37
C VAL A 93 -1.07 27.75 9.72
N ILE A 94 -0.33 28.49 10.54
CA ILE A 94 0.63 29.50 10.06
C ILE A 94 1.89 28.74 9.62
N PRO A 95 2.35 28.87 8.37
CA PRO A 95 3.56 28.21 7.92
C PRO A 95 4.79 28.72 8.68
N PRO A 96 5.85 27.91 8.81
CA PRO A 96 7.07 28.33 9.48
C PRO A 96 7.64 29.59 8.81
N TYR A 97 8.25 30.45 9.62
CA TYR A 97 8.83 31.74 9.19
C TYR A 97 7.84 32.78 8.62
N HIS A 98 6.55 32.63 8.92
CA HIS A 98 5.52 33.64 8.68
C HIS A 98 5.10 34.26 10.03
N PHE A 99 5.19 35.59 10.11
CA PHE A 99 5.03 36.33 11.35
C PHE A 99 3.92 37.37 11.25
N ALA A 100 3.35 37.75 12.39
CA ALA A 100 2.31 38.76 12.43
C ALA A 100 2.88 40.17 12.19
N THR A 101 4.18 40.36 12.39
CA THR A 101 4.87 41.64 12.24
C THR A 101 6.14 41.53 11.41
N SER A 102 6.49 42.62 10.74
CA SER A 102 7.74 42.74 9.97
C SER A 102 8.99 42.68 10.84
N GLU A 103 8.91 43.07 12.11
CA GLU A 103 10.04 43.06 13.06
C GLU A 103 10.43 41.62 13.43
N GLU A 104 9.45 40.75 13.65
CA GLU A 104 9.67 39.31 13.87
C GLU A 104 10.22 38.64 12.60
N ALA A 105 9.71 39.01 11.42
CA ALA A 105 10.22 38.50 10.15
C ALA A 105 11.67 38.93 9.88
N LEU A 106 12.06 40.15 10.26
CA LEU A 106 13.45 40.63 10.18
C LEU A 106 14.37 39.86 11.12
N ALA A 107 13.95 39.64 12.37
CA ALA A 107 14.73 38.85 13.33
C ALA A 107 14.95 37.41 12.85
N ALA A 108 13.94 36.82 12.21
CA ALA A 108 14.05 35.50 11.60
C ALA A 108 14.93 35.50 10.34
N ALA A 109 14.89 36.55 9.52
CA ALA A 109 15.76 36.70 8.35
C ALA A 109 17.24 36.72 8.75
N ASP A 110 17.58 37.42 9.84
CA ASP A 110 18.94 37.44 10.40
C ASP A 110 19.40 36.04 10.85
N GLN A 111 18.51 35.24 11.44
CA GLN A 111 18.80 33.84 11.83
C GLN A 111 19.01 32.92 10.62
N LEU A 112 18.25 33.15 9.54
CA LEU A 112 18.34 32.40 8.29
C LEU A 112 19.54 32.82 7.42
N GLY A 113 20.21 33.93 7.74
CA GLY A 113 21.30 34.47 6.93
C GLY A 113 20.82 35.10 5.61
N CYS A 114 19.60 35.62 5.58
CA CYS A 114 19.05 36.37 4.45
C CYS A 114 18.71 37.81 4.86
N SER A 115 18.48 38.69 3.88
CA SER A 115 18.17 40.09 4.14
C SER A 115 16.70 40.42 3.88
N GLY A 116 16.10 41.19 4.77
CA GLY A 116 14.77 41.75 4.61
C GLY A 116 13.64 40.74 4.83
N TRP A 117 12.43 41.17 4.46
CA TRP A 117 11.19 40.40 4.63
C TRP A 117 10.23 40.76 3.48
N ALA A 118 9.18 39.95 3.28
CA ALA A 118 8.15 40.19 2.28
C ALA A 118 6.74 40.07 2.88
N ASP A 119 5.81 40.92 2.43
CA ASP A 119 4.38 40.76 2.72
C ASP A 119 3.82 39.59 1.89
N VAL A 120 3.19 38.63 2.55
CA VAL A 120 2.56 37.47 1.91
C VAL A 120 1.16 37.25 2.47
N THR A 121 0.32 36.53 1.73
CA THR A 121 -1.03 36.17 2.18
C THR A 121 -1.14 34.66 2.29
N VAL A 122 -1.50 34.15 3.48
CA VAL A 122 -1.70 32.71 3.73
C VAL A 122 -3.12 32.49 4.24
N GLY A 123 -3.90 31.66 3.54
CA GLY A 123 -5.30 31.41 3.89
C GLY A 123 -6.17 32.68 3.89
N GLY A 124 -5.81 33.69 3.07
CA GLY A 124 -6.50 34.98 3.01
C GLY A 124 -6.13 35.98 4.11
N ALA A 125 -5.21 35.65 5.02
CA ALA A 125 -4.70 36.56 6.04
C ALA A 125 -3.28 37.07 5.69
N PRO A 126 -2.97 38.35 5.94
CA PRO A 126 -1.65 38.93 5.67
C PRO A 126 -0.63 38.53 6.75
N TYR A 127 0.59 38.21 6.33
CA TYR A 127 1.73 37.89 7.18
C TYR A 127 3.01 38.53 6.61
N SER A 128 4.01 38.72 7.45
CA SER A 128 5.38 39.04 7.03
C SER A 128 6.22 37.78 7.02
N ARG A 129 6.80 37.41 5.88
CA ARG A 129 7.69 36.25 5.72
C ARG A 129 9.15 36.68 5.79
N ALA A 130 10.00 35.88 6.44
CA ALA A 130 11.44 36.09 6.44
C ALA A 130 12.02 35.99 5.01
N CYS A 131 13.11 36.72 4.75
CA CYS A 131 13.75 36.87 3.43
C CYS A 131 12.87 37.60 2.40
N ALA A 132 13.37 38.73 1.89
CA ALA A 132 12.66 39.49 0.85
C ALA A 132 12.59 38.78 -0.51
N ASP A 133 13.54 37.89 -0.80
CA ASP A 133 13.64 37.14 -2.06
C ASP A 133 13.06 35.72 -1.91
N ASP A 134 12.06 35.39 -2.74
CA ASP A 134 11.38 34.09 -2.73
C ASP A 134 12.35 32.92 -2.96
N ALA A 135 13.28 33.06 -3.92
CA ALA A 135 14.22 31.99 -4.25
C ALA A 135 15.27 31.76 -3.16
N GLN A 136 15.66 32.80 -2.43
CA GLN A 136 16.53 32.70 -1.27
C GLN A 136 15.78 32.07 -0.08
N PHE A 137 14.53 32.45 0.16
CA PHE A 137 13.69 31.86 1.19
C PHE A 137 13.54 30.35 0.99
N GLU A 138 13.10 29.92 -0.19
CA GLU A 138 12.89 28.51 -0.50
C GLU A 138 14.17 27.69 -0.36
N ARG A 139 15.32 28.21 -0.82
CA ARG A 139 16.60 27.51 -0.66
C ARG A 139 17.01 27.35 0.80
N LEU A 140 16.81 28.37 1.63
CA LEU A 140 17.23 28.36 3.03
C LEU A 140 16.31 27.51 3.90
N VAL A 141 15.01 27.58 3.69
CA VAL A 141 14.04 26.76 4.42
C VAL A 141 14.21 25.28 4.08
N ASN A 142 14.41 24.95 2.79
CA ASN A 142 14.68 23.57 2.37
C ASN A 142 16.04 23.04 2.86
N ALA A 143 17.01 23.90 3.12
CA ALA A 143 18.33 23.49 3.63
C ALA A 143 18.36 23.23 5.15
N LEU A 144 17.37 23.72 5.90
CA LEU A 144 17.37 23.63 7.37
C LEU A 144 16.64 22.41 7.93
N ASP A 145 15.90 21.66 7.12
CA ASP A 145 15.21 20.42 7.50
C ASP A 145 14.37 20.56 8.80
N ILE A 146 13.74 21.74 8.99
CA ILE A 146 12.92 22.02 10.18
C ILE A 146 11.45 21.80 9.84
N ALA A 147 10.85 20.76 10.44
CA ALA A 147 9.41 20.53 10.41
C ALA A 147 8.64 21.72 11.03
N PRO A 148 7.47 22.09 10.50
CA PRO A 148 6.68 23.21 10.99
C PRO A 148 6.27 22.98 12.44
N THR A 149 6.91 23.68 13.39
CA THR A 149 6.46 23.67 14.78
C THR A 149 5.43 24.78 14.97
N PRO A 150 4.17 24.49 15.34
CA PRO A 150 3.21 25.53 15.67
C PRO A 150 3.69 26.30 16.90
N GLN A 151 4.08 27.57 16.70
CA GLN A 151 4.44 28.44 17.82
C GLN A 151 3.18 28.73 18.65
N PRO A 152 3.17 28.43 19.96
CA PRO A 152 2.12 28.95 20.83
C PRO A 152 2.31 30.46 21.00
N LEU A 153 1.21 31.21 21.01
CA LEU A 153 1.20 32.63 21.40
C LEU A 153 1.84 32.77 22.80
N ALA A 154 3.10 33.17 22.85
CA ALA A 154 3.86 33.26 24.08
C ALA A 154 3.45 34.52 24.88
N ARG A 155 3.07 34.29 26.14
CA ARG A 155 3.06 35.32 27.19
C ARG A 155 4.47 35.50 27.75
N LEU A 156 4.81 36.76 28.04
CA LEU A 156 6.09 37.26 28.55
C LEU A 156 6.52 36.76 29.95
N ASN A 157 7.85 36.58 30.10
CA ASN A 157 8.73 36.64 31.29
C ASN A 157 8.75 35.41 32.25
N THR A 158 9.88 34.81 32.69
CA THR A 158 11.16 35.30 33.29
C THR A 158 12.22 34.16 33.33
N PRO A 159 13.54 34.42 33.55
CA PRO A 159 14.62 33.42 33.44
C PRO A 159 15.11 32.82 34.78
N THR A 160 15.53 31.56 34.76
CA THR A 160 16.19 30.84 35.88
C THR A 160 17.51 30.20 35.42
N PRO A 161 18.59 30.20 36.24
CA PRO A 161 19.95 29.89 35.77
C PRO A 161 20.39 28.43 35.99
N ALA A 162 21.41 28.05 35.21
CA ALA A 162 22.05 26.73 35.14
C ALA A 162 22.91 26.37 36.36
N PRO A 163 23.03 25.06 36.72
CA PRO A 163 24.02 24.61 37.69
C PRO A 163 25.33 24.12 37.03
N SER A 164 26.40 24.35 37.78
CA SER A 164 27.82 24.12 37.49
C SER A 164 28.23 22.65 37.55
N ALA A 165 29.21 22.30 36.71
CA ALA A 165 29.91 21.02 36.69
C ALA A 165 30.84 20.85 37.90
N GLU A 166 30.90 19.64 38.46
CA GLU A 166 31.82 19.23 39.51
C GLU A 166 32.79 18.17 38.96
N GLN A 167 34.09 18.41 39.13
CA GLN A 167 35.19 17.55 38.67
C GLN A 167 35.52 16.48 39.72
N VAL A 168 35.63 15.22 39.29
CA VAL A 168 36.10 14.09 40.12
C VAL A 168 37.56 13.77 39.78
N THR A 169 38.41 13.76 40.80
CA THR A 169 39.83 13.37 40.77
C THR A 169 40.00 11.84 40.85
N PRO A 170 41.01 11.24 40.17
CA PRO A 170 41.22 9.80 40.21
C PRO A 170 42.15 9.35 41.35
N THR A 171 41.74 8.31 42.07
CA THR A 171 42.54 7.65 43.13
C THR A 171 43.43 6.55 42.53
N LYS A 172 44.69 6.56 42.96
CA LYS A 172 45.80 5.67 42.56
C LYS A 172 45.68 4.29 43.23
N ALA A 173 45.74 3.21 42.44
CA ALA A 173 45.81 1.82 42.92
C ALA A 173 47.27 1.30 43.01
N PRO A 174 47.59 0.37 43.94
CA PRO A 174 48.96 -0.12 44.13
C PRO A 174 49.31 -1.36 43.29
N ASN A 175 50.60 -1.44 42.96
CA ASN A 175 51.29 -2.55 42.28
C ASN A 175 51.14 -3.88 43.00
N ASN A 176 50.86 -4.95 42.26
CA ASN A 176 51.14 -6.33 42.69
C ASN A 176 51.68 -7.19 41.53
N SER A 177 52.55 -8.12 41.93
CA SER A 177 53.52 -8.89 41.16
C SER A 177 53.01 -9.69 39.96
N PHE A 178 53.84 -9.66 38.92
CA PHE A 178 53.87 -10.59 37.79
C PHE A 178 54.10 -12.04 38.25
N ILE A 179 53.20 -12.94 37.88
CA ILE A 179 53.44 -14.39 37.74
C ILE A 179 53.30 -14.69 36.24
N PRO A 180 54.27 -15.34 35.57
CA PRO A 180 54.12 -15.71 34.17
C PRO A 180 53.01 -16.77 34.03
N PRO A 181 52.03 -16.60 33.13
CA PRO A 181 50.99 -17.58 32.94
C PRO A 181 51.58 -18.80 32.22
N ILE A 182 51.38 -19.96 32.83
CA ILE A 182 51.56 -21.26 32.18
C ILE A 182 50.48 -21.32 31.10
N THR A 183 50.88 -21.31 29.83
CA THR A 183 49.96 -21.45 28.68
C THR A 183 49.28 -22.82 28.78
N PRO A 184 47.97 -22.90 29.10
CA PRO A 184 47.25 -24.15 28.98
C PRO A 184 47.14 -24.44 27.48
N ALA A 185 47.42 -25.67 27.06
CA ALA A 185 47.10 -26.11 25.71
C ALA A 185 45.64 -25.80 25.44
N SER A 186 45.38 -24.94 24.44
CA SER A 186 44.04 -24.53 24.03
C SER A 186 43.29 -25.78 23.58
N VAL A 187 42.46 -26.30 24.47
CA VAL A 187 41.47 -27.31 24.15
C VAL A 187 40.39 -26.56 23.38
N VAL A 188 40.56 -26.43 22.07
CA VAL A 188 39.52 -25.91 21.18
C VAL A 188 38.34 -26.87 21.30
N PRO A 189 37.17 -26.43 21.80
CA PRO A 189 35.95 -27.23 21.80
C PRO A 189 35.74 -27.77 20.39
N LYS A 190 35.45 -29.06 20.31
CA LYS A 190 35.45 -29.79 19.04
C LYS A 190 34.40 -29.28 18.07
N ASP A 191 33.36 -28.61 18.57
CA ASP A 191 32.26 -28.08 17.79
C ASP A 191 31.95 -26.64 18.27
N PRO A 192 32.05 -25.61 17.40
CA PRO A 192 31.63 -24.25 17.76
C PRO A 192 30.11 -24.19 17.97
N PRO A 193 29.59 -23.25 18.78
CA PRO A 193 28.16 -23.01 18.86
C PRO A 193 27.55 -22.66 17.48
N PRO A 194 26.23 -22.83 17.26
CA PRO A 194 25.59 -22.49 15.99
C PRO A 194 25.93 -21.06 15.54
N TYR A 195 26.29 -20.92 14.26
CA TYR A 195 26.69 -19.65 13.64
C TYR A 195 27.88 -18.94 14.32
N HIS A 196 28.71 -19.69 15.02
CA HIS A 196 30.02 -19.26 15.49
C HIS A 196 31.09 -19.98 14.67
N TYR A 197 32.08 -19.23 14.22
CA TYR A 197 33.09 -19.72 13.30
C TYR A 197 34.48 -19.39 13.79
N THR A 198 35.47 -20.13 13.29
CA THR A 198 36.88 -19.91 13.65
C THR A 198 37.53 -18.81 12.81
N THR A 199 36.88 -18.38 11.73
CA THR A 199 37.36 -17.32 10.85
C THR A 199 36.27 -16.30 10.55
N ALA A 200 36.67 -15.07 10.23
CA ALA A 200 35.77 -13.98 9.85
C ALA A 200 35.02 -14.27 8.54
N ASP A 201 35.67 -14.90 7.56
CA ASP A 201 35.06 -15.19 6.25
C ASP A 201 33.92 -16.22 6.38
N GLU A 202 34.10 -17.24 7.21
CA GLU A 202 33.04 -18.20 7.55
C GLU A 202 31.87 -17.51 8.28
N ALA A 203 32.17 -16.57 9.19
CA ALA A 203 31.13 -15.79 9.87
C ALA A 203 30.36 -14.86 8.93
N LEU A 204 31.00 -14.29 7.90
CA LEU A 204 30.33 -13.52 6.85
C LEU A 204 29.43 -14.42 5.98
N ALA A 205 29.88 -15.63 5.65
CA ALA A 205 29.04 -16.60 4.94
C ALA A 205 27.82 -16.99 5.78
N GLY A 206 28.02 -17.26 7.07
CA GLY A 206 26.92 -17.53 8.02
C GLY A 206 25.98 -16.34 8.21
N ALA A 207 26.50 -15.11 8.20
CA ALA A 207 25.67 -13.90 8.24
C ALA A 207 24.80 -13.80 6.99
N SER A 208 25.35 -14.10 5.82
CA SER A 208 24.58 -14.15 4.58
C SER A 208 23.50 -15.24 4.58
N GLU A 209 23.76 -16.40 5.21
CA GLU A 209 22.77 -17.47 5.38
C GLU A 209 21.62 -17.03 6.29
N LEU A 210 21.92 -16.27 7.35
CA LEU A 210 20.93 -15.70 8.27
C LEU A 210 20.24 -14.44 7.71
N GLY A 211 20.70 -13.87 6.60
CA GLY A 211 20.14 -12.61 6.09
C GLY A 211 20.54 -11.36 6.91
N CYS A 212 21.68 -11.41 7.60
CA CYS A 212 22.29 -10.26 8.28
C CYS A 212 23.65 -9.90 7.67
N SER A 213 24.26 -8.81 8.14
CA SER A 213 25.58 -8.36 7.67
C SER A 213 26.62 -8.34 8.80
N GLY A 214 27.89 -8.49 8.42
CA GLY A 214 29.03 -8.41 9.33
C GLY A 214 29.16 -9.60 10.29
N TRP A 215 30.05 -9.44 11.26
CA TRP A 215 30.31 -10.42 12.32
C TRP A 215 30.76 -9.71 13.60
N SER A 216 30.65 -10.37 14.74
CA SER A 216 31.20 -9.90 16.02
C SER A 216 32.16 -10.93 16.60
N GLY A 217 33.27 -10.46 17.19
CA GLY A 217 34.14 -11.32 17.99
C GLY A 217 33.50 -11.62 19.34
N VAL A 218 33.28 -12.89 19.66
CA VAL A 218 32.67 -13.32 20.93
C VAL A 218 33.52 -14.41 21.59
N THR A 219 33.39 -14.58 22.91
CA THR A 219 34.06 -15.65 23.64
C THR A 219 33.02 -16.57 24.25
N HIS A 220 33.08 -17.85 23.92
CA HIS A 220 32.21 -18.90 24.47
C HIS A 220 33.09 -19.98 25.10
N ASP A 221 32.85 -20.30 26.39
CA ASP A 221 33.66 -21.25 27.17
C ASP A 221 35.18 -21.03 27.11
N GLY A 222 35.59 -19.75 27.06
CA GLY A 222 37.01 -19.37 27.02
C GLY A 222 37.67 -19.49 25.64
N VAL A 223 36.90 -19.80 24.59
CA VAL A 223 37.37 -19.80 23.19
C VAL A 223 36.75 -18.64 22.41
N SER A 224 37.60 -17.93 21.68
CA SER A 224 37.18 -16.80 20.85
C SER A 224 36.70 -17.31 19.49
N TYR A 225 35.52 -16.84 19.09
CA TYR A 225 34.87 -17.13 17.82
C TYR A 225 34.50 -15.83 17.09
N PHE A 226 34.31 -15.96 15.78
CA PHE A 226 33.63 -14.97 14.95
C PHE A 226 32.17 -15.40 14.83
N ARG A 227 31.25 -14.64 15.42
CA ARG A 227 29.82 -14.92 15.36
C ARG A 227 29.21 -14.19 14.16
N ALA A 228 28.34 -14.87 13.42
CA ALA A 228 27.54 -14.23 12.37
C ALA A 228 26.72 -13.06 12.92
N CYS A 229 26.42 -12.10 12.04
CA CYS A 229 25.81 -10.81 12.33
C CYS A 229 26.68 -9.90 13.21
N GLY A 230 26.93 -8.67 12.73
CA GLY A 230 27.69 -7.66 13.47
C GLY A 230 26.99 -7.12 14.71
N SER A 231 25.67 -7.33 14.81
CA SER A 231 24.79 -6.91 15.90
C SER A 231 24.43 -8.11 16.78
N ASN A 232 24.57 -7.97 18.11
CA ASN A 232 24.07 -8.98 19.06
C ASN A 232 22.56 -9.19 18.91
N ARG A 233 21.81 -8.11 18.70
CA ARG A 233 20.35 -8.14 18.53
C ARG A 233 19.97 -8.95 17.30
N ASP A 234 20.61 -8.69 16.16
CA ASP A 234 20.30 -9.37 14.89
C ASP A 234 20.61 -10.86 14.99
N TYR A 235 21.75 -11.21 15.61
CA TYR A 235 22.11 -12.60 15.87
C TYR A 235 21.07 -13.31 16.74
N GLU A 236 20.69 -12.72 17.87
CA GLU A 236 19.72 -13.31 18.80
C GLU A 236 18.35 -13.49 18.15
N LEU A 237 17.89 -12.48 17.39
CA LEU A 237 16.65 -12.56 16.63
C LEU A 237 16.72 -13.69 15.60
N LEU A 238 17.70 -13.66 14.72
CA LEU A 238 17.81 -14.57 13.59
C LEU A 238 18.01 -16.04 13.99
N THR A 239 18.74 -16.28 15.08
CA THR A 239 19.03 -17.64 15.54
C THR A 239 17.97 -18.22 16.46
N SER A 240 17.09 -17.38 17.03
CA SER A 240 15.96 -17.83 17.87
C SER A 240 14.70 -18.19 17.07
N GLY A 241 14.73 -18.05 15.74
CA GLY A 241 13.55 -18.17 14.90
C GLY A 241 12.66 -16.94 14.97
N ALA A 242 13.27 -15.74 14.96
CA ALA A 242 12.53 -14.48 14.95
C ALA A 242 11.40 -14.49 13.91
N PRO A 243 10.27 -13.82 14.22
CA PRO A 243 9.20 -13.64 13.26
C PRO A 243 9.76 -13.03 11.97
N VAL A 244 9.24 -13.48 10.85
CA VAL A 244 9.54 -12.89 9.54
C VAL A 244 8.52 -11.79 9.25
N THR A 245 8.95 -10.76 8.54
CA THR A 245 8.10 -9.71 7.98
C THR A 245 7.32 -10.26 6.77
N LEU A 246 6.44 -9.46 6.18
CA LEU A 246 5.67 -9.85 5.00
C LEU A 246 6.56 -10.30 3.82
N SER A 247 7.77 -9.73 3.74
CA SER A 247 8.79 -10.06 2.76
C SER A 247 9.48 -11.42 2.98
N GLY A 248 9.15 -12.14 4.06
CA GLY A 248 9.70 -13.46 4.41
C GLY A 248 11.04 -13.40 5.13
N GLU A 249 11.48 -12.21 5.52
CA GLU A 249 12.79 -11.97 6.10
C GLU A 249 12.65 -11.59 7.56
N ALA A 250 13.67 -11.87 8.38
CA ALA A 250 13.55 -11.67 9.80
C ALA A 250 13.25 -10.23 10.19
N CYS A 251 12.27 -10.10 11.06
CA CYS A 251 11.87 -8.85 11.64
C CYS A 251 12.90 -8.40 12.69
N THR A 252 13.35 -7.16 12.55
CA THR A 252 14.26 -6.52 13.50
C THR A 252 13.60 -5.45 14.36
N ILE A 253 12.34 -5.11 14.08
CA ILE A 253 11.53 -4.15 14.85
C ILE A 253 10.77 -4.85 15.99
N GLU A 254 10.07 -4.07 16.83
CA GLU A 254 9.30 -4.62 17.96
C GLU A 254 8.05 -5.37 17.45
N SER A 255 7.78 -6.54 18.02
CA SER A 255 6.56 -7.30 17.77
C SER A 255 5.42 -6.73 18.59
N ASP A 256 4.32 -6.41 17.92
CA ASP A 256 3.07 -6.01 18.54
C ASP A 256 1.93 -6.25 17.52
N PRO A 257 1.21 -7.38 17.62
CA PRO A 257 0.10 -7.69 16.73
C PRO A 257 -1.13 -6.80 16.99
N THR A 258 -1.10 -5.96 18.02
CA THR A 258 -2.18 -5.02 18.36
C THR A 258 -1.94 -3.61 17.85
N ALA A 259 -0.84 -3.37 17.13
CA ALA A 259 -0.53 -2.07 16.54
C ALA A 259 -1.67 -1.56 15.65
N ARG A 260 -1.85 -0.24 15.64
CA ARG A 260 -2.92 0.47 14.93
C ARG A 260 -2.38 1.62 14.11
N PHE A 261 -3.11 1.96 13.06
CA PHE A 261 -2.86 3.14 12.24
C PHE A 261 -3.49 4.35 12.92
N THR A 262 -2.70 5.41 13.12
CA THR A 262 -3.09 6.59 13.91
C THR A 262 -3.16 7.87 13.08
N HIS A 263 -2.81 7.80 11.79
CA HIS A 263 -2.89 8.93 10.87
C HIS A 263 -3.40 8.47 9.50
N PRO A 264 -4.28 9.23 8.80
CA PRO A 264 -4.73 8.82 7.47
C PRO A 264 -3.59 8.85 6.45
N PRO A 265 -3.68 8.07 5.36
CA PRO A 265 -2.63 8.00 4.34
C PRO A 265 -2.54 9.30 3.51
N THR A 266 -3.58 10.12 3.50
CA THR A 266 -3.64 11.50 2.97
C THR A 266 -4.74 12.26 3.70
N ASP A 267 -4.91 13.57 3.49
CA ASP A 267 -6.04 14.29 4.06
C ASP A 267 -7.37 13.74 3.52
N LEU A 268 -8.34 13.48 4.39
CA LEU A 268 -9.62 12.86 3.98
C LEU A 268 -10.37 13.66 2.91
N GLU A 269 -10.24 14.98 2.92
CA GLU A 269 -10.85 15.87 1.92
C GLU A 269 -10.25 15.71 0.52
N ASN A 270 -9.08 15.09 0.41
CA ASN A 270 -8.42 14.78 -0.85
C ASN A 270 -8.89 13.45 -1.46
N ILE A 271 -9.70 12.65 -0.75
CA ILE A 271 -10.17 11.35 -1.20
C ILE A 271 -11.59 11.50 -1.79
N SER A 272 -11.77 11.14 -3.06
CA SER A 272 -13.10 11.13 -3.69
C SER A 272 -13.87 9.85 -3.40
N ALA A 273 -13.18 8.72 -3.40
CA ALA A 273 -13.73 7.39 -3.11
C ALA A 273 -12.59 6.40 -2.86
N ILE A 274 -12.95 5.28 -2.23
CA ILE A 274 -12.06 4.14 -2.03
C ILE A 274 -12.72 2.90 -2.63
N ASN A 275 -12.03 2.18 -3.50
CA ASN A 275 -12.45 0.84 -3.88
C ASN A 275 -11.69 -0.18 -3.01
N PRO A 276 -12.40 -1.04 -2.24
CA PRO A 276 -11.76 -1.93 -1.28
C PRO A 276 -10.82 -2.97 -1.93
N ALA A 277 -9.94 -3.54 -1.09
CA ALA A 277 -9.15 -4.72 -1.44
C ALA A 277 -10.06 -5.91 -1.80
N GLY A 278 -9.48 -6.96 -2.39
CA GLY A 278 -10.25 -8.10 -2.88
C GLY A 278 -10.96 -7.86 -4.21
N SER A 279 -10.71 -6.72 -4.85
CA SER A 279 -11.32 -6.36 -6.12
C SER A 279 -10.65 -7.07 -7.30
N PRO A 280 -11.40 -7.77 -8.17
CA PRO A 280 -10.89 -8.32 -9.42
C PRO A 280 -10.57 -7.23 -10.43
N ILE A 281 -9.29 -7.13 -10.83
CA ILE A 281 -8.78 -6.21 -11.87
C ILE A 281 -7.64 -6.92 -12.61
N GLY A 282 -7.66 -6.87 -13.94
CA GLY A 282 -6.53 -7.35 -14.76
C GLY A 282 -6.22 -8.84 -14.63
N GLY A 283 -7.20 -9.67 -14.21
CA GLY A 283 -7.03 -11.10 -13.99
C GLY A 283 -6.58 -11.48 -12.58
N VAL A 284 -6.49 -10.53 -11.66
CA VAL A 284 -6.02 -10.75 -10.28
C VAL A 284 -7.05 -10.28 -9.27
N ILE A 285 -7.13 -10.95 -8.11
CA ILE A 285 -7.82 -10.44 -6.93
C ILE A 285 -6.83 -9.58 -6.13
N LYS A 286 -7.07 -8.28 -6.11
CA LYS A 286 -6.03 -7.33 -5.66
C LYS A 286 -5.85 -7.32 -4.14
N PRO A 287 -4.61 -7.49 -3.63
CA PRO A 287 -4.30 -7.51 -2.19
C PRO A 287 -4.21 -6.12 -1.55
N HIS A 288 -4.77 -5.11 -2.21
CA HIS A 288 -4.73 -3.72 -1.80
C HIS A 288 -5.99 -3.02 -2.31
N SER A 289 -6.29 -1.89 -1.70
CA SER A 289 -7.38 -1.00 -2.09
C SER A 289 -6.89 0.11 -3.01
N TYR A 290 -7.82 0.75 -3.71
CA TYR A 290 -7.57 1.87 -4.60
C TYR A 290 -8.15 3.14 -4.00
N ILE A 291 -7.28 4.11 -3.71
CA ILE A 291 -7.66 5.44 -3.25
C ILE A 291 -7.73 6.37 -4.47
N PHE A 292 -8.91 6.96 -4.69
CA PHE A 292 -9.08 7.97 -5.73
C PHE A 292 -8.95 9.35 -5.13
N ASN A 293 -8.11 10.19 -5.76
CA ASN A 293 -8.01 11.58 -5.37
C ASN A 293 -9.23 12.36 -5.87
N VAL A 294 -9.54 13.47 -5.21
CA VAL A 294 -10.48 14.45 -5.78
C VAL A 294 -9.98 14.98 -7.12
N ALA A 295 -10.91 15.30 -8.02
CA ALA A 295 -10.57 15.88 -9.31
C ALA A 295 -9.89 17.25 -9.12
N GLY A 296 -8.72 17.41 -9.73
CA GLY A 296 -7.99 18.68 -9.82
C GLY A 296 -8.39 19.48 -11.06
N SER A 297 -7.61 20.50 -11.38
CA SER A 297 -7.81 21.32 -12.58
C SER A 297 -7.55 20.53 -13.87
N ALA A 298 -8.31 20.82 -14.94
CA ALA A 298 -8.11 20.26 -16.28
C ALA A 298 -8.28 18.73 -16.40
N SER A 299 -9.26 18.17 -15.69
CA SER A 299 -9.60 16.73 -15.74
C SER A 299 -8.47 15.79 -15.32
N ARG A 300 -7.53 16.28 -14.50
CA ARG A 300 -6.50 15.46 -13.85
C ARG A 300 -6.81 15.31 -12.38
N PHE A 301 -6.38 14.22 -11.76
CA PHE A 301 -6.44 14.10 -10.31
C PHE A 301 -5.53 15.13 -9.62
N ALA A 302 -5.96 15.58 -8.44
CA ALA A 302 -5.13 16.46 -7.62
C ALA A 302 -3.86 15.73 -7.18
N ARG A 303 -2.75 16.47 -7.10
CA ARG A 303 -1.54 16.01 -6.40
C ARG A 303 -1.79 16.10 -4.91
N VAL A 304 -1.63 15.00 -4.19
CA VAL A 304 -1.93 14.92 -2.76
C VAL A 304 -0.68 14.49 -1.98
N PRO A 305 -0.49 14.96 -0.73
CA PRO A 305 0.54 14.45 0.16
C PRO A 305 0.20 13.03 0.60
N VAL A 306 1.22 12.20 0.79
CA VAL A 306 1.09 10.85 1.34
C VAL A 306 1.85 10.79 2.67
N TYR A 307 1.17 10.33 3.71
CA TYR A 307 1.69 10.26 5.08
C TYR A 307 1.93 8.82 5.51
N ALA A 308 2.92 8.60 6.39
CA ALA A 308 3.02 7.35 7.13
C ALA A 308 1.78 7.20 8.04
N VAL A 309 1.11 6.06 7.98
CA VAL A 309 -0.14 5.83 8.73
C VAL A 309 0.10 5.45 10.20
N ALA A 310 1.33 5.04 10.53
CA ALA A 310 1.79 4.68 11.85
C ALA A 310 3.30 4.98 11.97
N ASP A 311 3.81 4.95 13.20
CA ASP A 311 5.25 4.83 13.43
C ASP A 311 5.73 3.55 12.73
N SER A 312 6.68 3.68 11.82
CA SER A 312 7.02 2.60 10.90
C SER A 312 8.42 2.75 10.35
N VAL A 313 8.89 1.69 9.68
CA VAL A 313 10.19 1.64 9.03
C VAL A 313 9.99 1.30 7.56
N LEU A 314 10.54 2.11 6.65
CA LEU A 314 10.62 1.75 5.24
C LEU A 314 11.59 0.58 5.07
N THR A 315 11.12 -0.51 4.47
CA THR A 315 11.88 -1.77 4.35
C THR A 315 12.17 -2.15 2.91
N ALA A 316 11.32 -1.73 1.97
CA ALA A 316 11.57 -1.95 0.56
C ALA A 316 11.00 -0.81 -0.31
N VAL A 317 11.67 -0.58 -1.43
CA VAL A 317 11.30 0.39 -2.44
C VAL A 317 11.48 -0.19 -3.84
N SER A 318 10.53 0.09 -4.74
CA SER A 318 10.72 -0.03 -6.18
C SER A 318 10.56 1.35 -6.83
N TYR A 319 11.23 1.53 -7.97
CA TYR A 319 10.95 2.62 -8.89
C TYR A 319 10.83 2.00 -10.28
N TYR A 320 9.66 2.12 -10.92
CA TYR A 320 9.34 1.35 -12.11
C TYR A 320 8.52 2.14 -13.13
N ASP A 321 8.62 1.73 -14.40
CA ASP A 321 7.88 2.30 -15.52
C ASP A 321 6.47 1.72 -15.58
N THR A 322 5.47 2.59 -15.69
CA THR A 322 4.09 2.19 -15.97
C THR A 322 3.81 2.09 -17.46
N PRO A 323 2.71 1.44 -17.88
CA PRO A 323 2.27 1.44 -19.28
C PRO A 323 2.03 2.85 -19.88
N SER A 324 1.82 3.89 -19.06
CA SER A 324 1.75 5.28 -19.53
C SER A 324 3.10 5.92 -19.84
N GLY A 325 4.20 5.27 -19.48
CA GLY A 325 5.56 5.82 -19.56
C GLY A 325 5.91 6.76 -18.41
N ALA A 326 5.10 6.82 -17.34
CA ALA A 326 5.44 7.50 -16.10
C ALA A 326 6.22 6.55 -15.18
N GLY A 327 7.30 7.06 -14.59
CA GLY A 327 8.01 6.37 -13.51
C GLY A 327 7.28 6.57 -12.18
N GLU A 328 7.08 5.50 -11.43
CA GLU A 328 6.33 5.49 -10.17
C GLU A 328 7.02 4.61 -9.13
N TYR A 329 6.74 4.89 -7.85
CA TYR A 329 7.32 4.20 -6.72
C TYR A 329 6.31 3.27 -6.05
N LEU A 330 6.83 2.12 -5.61
CA LEU A 330 6.17 1.20 -4.69
C LEU A 330 6.98 1.20 -3.38
N LEU A 331 6.31 1.44 -2.26
CA LEU A 331 6.90 1.60 -0.94
C LEU A 331 6.30 0.57 0.02
N PHE A 332 7.15 -0.15 0.75
CA PHE A 332 6.74 -1.05 1.83
C PHE A 332 7.26 -0.56 3.17
N PHE A 333 6.38 -0.60 4.16
CA PHE A 333 6.65 -0.19 5.52
C PHE A 333 6.24 -1.30 6.50
N ASP A 334 7.10 -1.58 7.46
CA ASP A 334 6.76 -2.43 8.59
C ASP A 334 6.47 -1.54 9.81
N VAL A 335 5.33 -1.78 10.46
CA VAL A 335 4.92 -1.13 11.71
C VAL A 335 5.42 -1.96 12.89
N THR A 336 5.20 -3.28 12.79
CA THR A 336 5.67 -4.30 13.72
C THR A 336 6.09 -5.54 12.93
N CYS A 337 6.54 -6.59 13.61
CA CYS A 337 6.84 -7.85 12.92
C CYS A 337 5.65 -8.47 12.20
N GLU A 338 4.44 -8.20 12.68
CA GLU A 338 3.21 -8.77 12.18
C GLU A 338 2.50 -7.83 11.20
N ILE A 339 2.58 -6.51 11.45
CA ILE A 339 1.79 -5.50 10.75
C ILE A 339 2.67 -4.71 9.79
N SER A 340 2.27 -4.72 8.51
CA SER A 340 2.92 -3.95 7.45
C SER A 340 1.89 -3.26 6.57
N PHE A 341 2.31 -2.22 5.86
CA PHE A 341 1.51 -1.57 4.84
C PHE A 341 2.35 -1.21 3.62
N LYS A 342 1.67 -0.97 2.49
CA LYS A 342 2.31 -0.51 1.27
C LYS A 342 1.57 0.66 0.64
N PHE A 343 2.33 1.45 -0.11
CA PHE A 343 1.80 2.41 -1.07
C PHE A 343 2.37 2.11 -2.46
N ASP A 344 1.52 2.11 -3.48
CA ASP A 344 1.93 2.01 -4.89
C ASP A 344 1.40 3.20 -5.69
N HIS A 345 1.86 3.35 -6.93
CA HIS A 345 1.57 4.48 -7.80
C HIS A 345 1.93 5.83 -7.17
N ILE A 346 3.05 5.86 -6.45
CA ILE A 346 3.59 7.07 -5.86
C ILE A 346 4.40 7.82 -6.92
N SER A 347 4.10 9.10 -7.13
CA SER A 347 4.72 9.88 -8.20
C SER A 347 6.03 10.55 -7.78
N GLU A 348 6.14 10.94 -6.51
CA GLU A 348 7.30 11.64 -5.96
C GLU A 348 7.53 11.19 -4.51
N VAL A 349 8.78 10.96 -4.12
CA VAL A 349 9.14 10.56 -2.76
C VAL A 349 9.97 11.64 -2.06
N VAL A 350 9.94 11.69 -0.73
CA VAL A 350 10.77 12.63 0.04
C VAL A 350 12.27 12.34 -0.10
N PRO A 351 13.16 13.33 0.14
CA PRO A 351 14.61 13.17 -0.07
C PRO A 351 15.23 11.94 0.61
N LYS A 352 14.77 11.59 1.83
CA LYS A 352 15.30 10.41 2.54
C LYS A 352 14.99 9.08 1.84
N ILE A 353 13.82 8.95 1.19
CA ILE A 353 13.50 7.77 0.36
C ILE A 353 14.25 7.85 -0.97
N ALA A 354 14.29 9.03 -1.60
CA ALA A 354 14.98 9.22 -2.87
C ALA A 354 16.48 8.84 -2.80
N ALA A 355 17.11 9.02 -1.63
CA ALA A 355 18.50 8.66 -1.38
C ALA A 355 18.77 7.14 -1.43
N VAL A 356 17.77 6.30 -1.19
CA VAL A 356 17.88 4.83 -1.17
C VAL A 356 17.14 4.15 -2.33
N ALA A 357 16.24 4.86 -3.00
CA ALA A 357 15.49 4.34 -4.13
C ALA A 357 16.37 4.17 -5.39
N PRO A 358 16.01 3.25 -6.31
CA PRO A 358 16.66 3.18 -7.61
C PRO A 358 16.58 4.53 -8.35
N ALA A 359 17.68 4.94 -8.97
CA ALA A 359 17.74 6.22 -9.69
C ALA A 359 17.02 6.19 -11.05
N THR A 360 16.79 4.98 -11.60
CA THR A 360 16.15 4.76 -12.90
C THR A 360 15.01 3.77 -12.75
N PRO A 361 13.87 4.01 -13.41
CA PRO A 361 12.75 3.09 -13.31
C PRO A 361 13.09 1.75 -13.98
N SER A 362 12.71 0.64 -13.35
CA SER A 362 12.74 -0.71 -13.94
C SER A 362 11.47 -1.01 -14.74
N GLN A 363 11.51 -2.03 -15.60
CA GLN A 363 10.33 -2.48 -16.35
C GLN A 363 9.28 -3.23 -15.50
N GLY A 364 9.54 -3.43 -14.21
CA GLY A 364 8.63 -4.10 -13.29
C GLY A 364 8.79 -3.56 -11.88
N SER A 365 7.78 -3.84 -11.07
CA SER A 365 7.59 -3.32 -9.70
C SER A 365 8.33 -4.12 -8.62
N ALA A 366 9.26 -5.01 -9.01
CA ALA A 366 10.07 -5.75 -8.05
C ALA A 366 10.79 -4.78 -7.12
N THR A 367 10.64 -4.99 -5.82
CA THR A 367 11.19 -4.10 -4.79
C THR A 367 12.61 -4.50 -4.44
N SER A 368 13.43 -3.52 -4.10
CA SER A 368 14.74 -3.72 -3.47
C SER A 368 14.68 -3.27 -2.02
N ARG A 369 15.39 -3.99 -1.15
CA ARG A 369 15.54 -3.58 0.24
C ARG A 369 16.27 -2.26 0.35
N THR A 370 15.89 -1.48 1.36
CA THR A 370 16.58 -0.26 1.73
C THR A 370 17.33 -0.44 3.04
N GLU A 371 18.22 0.48 3.35
CA GLU A 371 18.53 0.74 4.76
C GLU A 371 17.23 1.08 5.49
N LEU A 372 17.13 0.72 6.77
CA LEU A 372 15.94 0.98 7.58
C LEU A 372 15.80 2.49 7.79
N ILE A 373 14.70 3.08 7.28
CA ILE A 373 14.39 4.50 7.46
C ILE A 373 13.14 4.61 8.30
N GLU A 374 13.27 5.18 9.50
CA GLU A 374 12.15 5.42 10.41
C GLU A 374 11.28 6.59 9.95
N PHE A 375 9.98 6.45 10.18
CA PHE A 375 8.96 7.48 10.00
C PHE A 375 8.04 7.53 11.22
N LYS A 376 7.60 8.74 11.56
CA LYS A 376 6.51 8.92 12.53
C LYS A 376 5.15 8.95 11.84
N ALA A 377 4.11 8.49 12.54
CA ALA A 377 2.74 8.64 12.06
C ALA A 377 2.45 10.11 11.71
N GLY A 378 1.90 10.36 10.51
CA GLY A 378 1.64 11.70 9.98
C GLY A 378 2.84 12.41 9.34
N GLU A 379 4.01 11.81 9.35
CA GLU A 379 5.14 12.32 8.58
C GLU A 379 4.91 12.12 7.08
N ILE A 380 5.18 13.15 6.27
CA ILE A 380 5.08 13.05 4.81
C ILE A 380 6.16 12.07 4.32
N VAL A 381 5.73 11.05 3.58
CA VAL A 381 6.63 10.08 2.93
C VAL A 381 6.73 10.35 1.43
N ALA A 382 5.69 10.91 0.83
CA ALA A 382 5.61 11.02 -0.62
C ALA A 382 4.52 12.00 -1.08
N TYR A 383 4.36 12.11 -2.40
CA TYR A 383 3.22 12.71 -3.06
C TYR A 383 2.77 11.83 -4.24
N THR A 384 1.49 11.88 -4.56
CA THR A 384 0.94 11.14 -5.70
C THR A 384 -0.12 11.93 -6.45
N VAL A 385 -0.16 11.72 -7.77
CA VAL A 385 -1.26 12.11 -8.67
C VAL A 385 -2.08 10.90 -9.13
N GLY A 386 -1.83 9.73 -8.54
CA GLY A 386 -2.39 8.44 -8.94
C GLY A 386 -1.70 7.82 -10.16
N ALA A 387 -2.05 6.56 -10.46
CA ALA A 387 -1.46 5.79 -11.55
C ALA A 387 -1.53 6.51 -12.90
N GLY A 388 -0.38 6.67 -13.58
CA GLY A 388 -0.23 7.45 -14.82
C GLY A 388 -0.70 8.91 -14.71
N GLY A 389 -0.80 9.45 -13.50
CA GLY A 389 -1.33 10.77 -13.18
C GLY A 389 -2.84 10.96 -13.40
N GLN A 390 -3.58 9.86 -13.61
CA GLN A 390 -5.00 9.85 -13.95
C GLN A 390 -5.78 8.70 -13.32
N GLY A 391 -5.16 7.89 -12.47
CA GLY A 391 -5.75 6.71 -11.85
C GLY A 391 -5.87 6.84 -10.33
N PRO A 392 -6.35 5.79 -9.65
CA PRO A 392 -6.16 5.66 -8.22
C PRO A 392 -4.69 5.42 -7.87
N TRP A 393 -4.37 5.44 -6.59
CA TRP A 393 -3.13 4.91 -6.03
C TRP A 393 -3.44 3.86 -4.98
N ASP A 394 -2.47 3.02 -4.68
CA ASP A 394 -2.74 1.80 -3.94
C ASP A 394 -2.40 1.94 -2.47
N PHE A 395 -3.28 1.40 -1.63
CA PHE A 395 -3.02 1.24 -0.21
C PHE A 395 -3.37 -0.19 0.23
N GLY A 396 -2.36 -0.93 0.65
CA GLY A 396 -2.49 -2.29 1.18
C GLY A 396 -2.02 -2.36 2.62
N ALA A 397 -2.64 -3.22 3.41
CA ALA A 397 -2.24 -3.54 4.77
C ALA A 397 -2.24 -5.05 4.95
N TYR A 398 -1.30 -5.55 5.74
CA TYR A 398 -1.08 -6.97 5.93
C TYR A 398 -0.83 -7.28 7.40
N ASP A 399 -1.41 -8.38 7.86
CA ASP A 399 -1.27 -8.90 9.21
C ASP A 399 -0.89 -10.37 9.15
N LEU A 400 0.33 -10.69 9.56
CA LEU A 400 0.85 -12.06 9.56
C LEU A 400 0.20 -12.97 10.61
N THR A 401 -0.58 -12.41 11.55
CA THR A 401 -1.43 -13.20 12.47
C THR A 401 -2.73 -13.64 11.84
N PHE A 402 -3.07 -13.13 10.65
CA PHE A 402 -4.27 -13.46 9.90
C PHE A 402 -3.91 -14.19 8.60
N THR A 403 -4.61 -15.28 8.28
CA THR A 403 -4.42 -16.04 7.02
C THR A 403 -5.75 -16.19 6.30
N ASN A 404 -5.87 -15.55 5.13
CA ASN A 404 -6.96 -15.74 4.19
C ASN A 404 -7.06 -17.20 3.75
N GLN A 405 -8.29 -17.68 3.57
CA GLN A 405 -8.57 -19.05 3.15
C GLN A 405 -8.92 -19.11 1.67
N PHE A 406 -8.29 -20.02 0.94
CA PHE A 406 -8.50 -20.18 -0.50
C PHE A 406 -9.02 -21.57 -0.86
N ALA A 407 -9.67 -21.69 -2.02
CA ALA A 407 -10.13 -23.00 -2.50
C ALA A 407 -8.94 -23.95 -2.81
N ASN A 408 -7.76 -23.39 -3.11
CA ASN A 408 -6.49 -24.13 -3.15
C ASN A 408 -5.44 -23.43 -2.29
N GLN A 409 -5.50 -23.65 -0.96
CA GLN A 409 -4.57 -23.03 -0.02
C GLN A 409 -3.09 -23.30 -0.35
N GLU A 410 -2.76 -24.54 -0.72
CA GLU A 410 -1.38 -24.98 -0.98
C GLU A 410 -0.73 -24.17 -2.10
N ARG A 411 -1.49 -23.74 -3.12
CA ARG A 411 -0.96 -22.89 -4.19
C ARG A 411 -0.46 -21.56 -3.67
N TYR A 412 -1.19 -20.90 -2.78
CA TYR A 412 -0.79 -19.59 -2.26
C TYR A 412 0.43 -19.70 -1.35
N GLU A 413 0.52 -20.79 -0.57
CA GLU A 413 1.67 -21.09 0.30
C GLU A 413 2.93 -21.44 -0.51
N ILE A 414 2.85 -22.39 -1.44
CA ILE A 414 3.98 -22.80 -2.29
C ILE A 414 4.37 -21.67 -3.25
N GLY A 415 3.39 -20.94 -3.78
CA GLY A 415 3.58 -19.79 -4.65
C GLY A 415 4.12 -18.56 -3.95
N GLN A 416 4.37 -18.61 -2.63
CA GLN A 416 4.89 -17.51 -1.82
C GLN A 416 4.06 -16.22 -1.97
N MET A 417 2.74 -16.36 -2.06
CA MET A 417 1.79 -15.25 -2.27
C MET A 417 1.45 -14.56 -0.94
N SER A 418 2.48 -14.18 -0.18
CA SER A 418 2.38 -13.65 1.20
C SER A 418 1.40 -12.48 1.30
N GLN A 419 1.44 -11.54 0.34
CA GLN A 419 0.47 -10.44 0.27
C GLN A 419 -0.96 -10.99 0.25
N SER A 420 -1.29 -11.91 -0.65
CA SER A 420 -2.63 -12.50 -0.74
C SER A 420 -2.99 -13.32 0.51
N LEU A 421 -2.05 -14.05 1.10
CA LEU A 421 -2.30 -14.81 2.33
C LEU A 421 -2.65 -13.90 3.50
N HIS A 422 -2.01 -12.75 3.62
CA HIS A 422 -2.07 -11.91 4.82
C HIS A 422 -2.74 -10.55 4.62
N THR A 423 -3.37 -10.30 3.46
CA THR A 423 -4.13 -9.07 3.22
C THR A 423 -5.29 -8.96 4.20
N VAL A 424 -5.40 -7.81 4.83
CA VAL A 424 -6.53 -7.41 5.67
C VAL A 424 -7.19 -6.16 5.10
N CYS A 425 -8.35 -5.78 5.63
CA CYS A 425 -8.88 -4.45 5.35
C CYS A 425 -8.01 -3.38 6.02
N PRO A 426 -7.34 -2.48 5.28
CA PRO A 426 -6.50 -1.45 5.90
C PRO A 426 -7.30 -0.51 6.82
N TYR A 427 -8.58 -0.29 6.47
CA TYR A 427 -9.43 0.70 7.11
C TYR A 427 -9.93 0.26 8.49
N GLU A 428 -9.90 -1.04 8.79
CA GLU A 428 -10.24 -1.59 10.10
C GLU A 428 -9.06 -1.52 11.09
N TYR A 429 -7.85 -1.19 10.63
CA TYR A 429 -6.66 -1.04 11.47
C TYR A 429 -6.47 0.38 12.03
N PHE A 430 -7.28 1.35 11.59
CA PHE A 430 -7.25 2.69 12.15
C PHE A 430 -7.97 2.76 13.50
N ASP A 431 -7.49 3.64 14.38
CA ASP A 431 -8.26 3.99 15.57
C ASP A 431 -9.50 4.82 15.22
N GLU A 432 -10.53 4.77 16.06
CA GLU A 432 -11.68 5.67 15.92
C GLU A 432 -11.33 7.12 16.31
N PRO A 433 -11.88 8.14 15.62
CA PRO A 433 -12.96 8.09 14.62
C PRO A 433 -12.51 7.79 13.18
N LEU A 434 -11.21 7.59 12.95
CA LEU A 434 -10.64 7.56 11.61
C LEU A 434 -11.05 6.28 10.84
N SER A 435 -11.16 5.15 11.52
CA SER A 435 -11.67 3.91 10.90
C SER A 435 -13.06 4.12 10.29
N SER A 436 -14.02 4.61 11.09
CA SER A 436 -15.36 4.89 10.59
C SER A 436 -15.38 5.94 9.47
N GLN A 437 -14.52 6.96 9.53
CA GLN A 437 -14.41 7.97 8.48
C GLN A 437 -13.89 7.40 7.16
N MET A 438 -12.87 6.55 7.19
CA MET A 438 -12.30 5.91 6.00
C MET A 438 -13.27 4.88 5.41
N LEU A 439 -13.90 4.06 6.25
CA LEU A 439 -14.91 3.09 5.81
C LEU A 439 -16.12 3.77 5.15
N ALA A 440 -16.47 4.99 5.57
CA ALA A 440 -17.53 5.77 4.94
C ALA A 440 -17.20 6.26 3.52
N LEU A 441 -15.93 6.19 3.10
CA LEU A 441 -15.47 6.54 1.75
C LEU A 441 -15.43 5.34 0.80
N LEU A 442 -15.75 4.13 1.28
CA LEU A 442 -15.83 2.95 0.43
C LEU A 442 -16.91 3.11 -0.66
N GLY A 443 -16.60 2.62 -1.85
CA GLY A 443 -17.40 2.83 -3.03
C GLY A 443 -17.03 1.93 -4.19
N THR A 444 -17.45 2.35 -5.38
CA THR A 444 -17.21 1.62 -6.64
C THR A 444 -15.99 2.14 -7.37
N HIS A 445 -15.53 1.39 -8.37
CA HIS A 445 -14.50 1.85 -9.31
C HIS A 445 -14.90 3.12 -10.08
N GLY A 446 -16.20 3.39 -10.20
CA GLY A 446 -16.73 4.64 -10.77
C GLY A 446 -16.71 5.83 -9.81
N GLN A 447 -16.02 5.73 -8.67
CA GLN A 447 -15.93 6.74 -7.61
C GLN A 447 -17.29 7.09 -6.98
N GLN A 448 -18.25 6.17 -7.03
CA GLN A 448 -19.50 6.34 -6.30
C GLN A 448 -19.33 5.77 -4.89
N ILE A 449 -19.36 6.64 -3.87
CA ILE A 449 -19.41 6.22 -2.46
C ILE A 449 -20.72 5.48 -2.21
N LEU A 450 -20.62 4.35 -1.50
CA LEU A 450 -21.76 3.50 -1.16
C LEU A 450 -21.74 3.18 0.34
N PRO A 451 -22.83 3.46 1.08
CA PRO A 451 -22.88 3.19 2.50
C PRO A 451 -22.97 1.69 2.78
N GLY A 452 -22.29 1.24 3.86
CA GLY A 452 -22.41 -0.13 4.36
C GLY A 452 -21.76 -1.19 3.47
N ILE A 453 -20.85 -0.80 2.57
CA ILE A 453 -20.04 -1.74 1.82
C ILE A 453 -19.04 -2.41 2.76
N PRO A 454 -18.98 -3.75 2.81
CA PRO A 454 -17.94 -4.43 3.55
C PRO A 454 -16.59 -4.21 2.88
N CYS A 455 -15.55 -4.05 3.69
CA CYS A 455 -14.19 -4.05 3.20
C CYS A 455 -13.76 -5.50 3.02
N TYR A 456 -13.47 -5.91 1.79
CA TYR A 456 -13.08 -7.29 1.50
C TYR A 456 -11.57 -7.50 1.67
N THR A 457 -11.19 -8.77 1.76
CA THR A 457 -9.80 -9.24 1.61
C THR A 457 -9.67 -9.99 0.28
N THR A 458 -8.50 -10.59 0.04
CA THR A 458 -8.24 -11.48 -1.09
C THR A 458 -8.99 -12.81 -1.03
N GLU A 459 -9.60 -13.16 0.10
CA GLU A 459 -10.45 -14.35 0.28
C GLU A 459 -11.76 -14.22 -0.53
N ARG A 460 -11.65 -14.49 -1.84
CA ARG A 460 -12.77 -14.41 -2.80
C ARG A 460 -13.09 -15.77 -3.44
N ASP A 461 -12.25 -16.76 -3.18
CA ASP A 461 -12.39 -18.10 -3.73
C ASP A 461 -13.61 -18.81 -3.16
N VAL A 462 -14.42 -19.43 -4.03
CA VAL A 462 -15.51 -20.32 -3.63
C VAL A 462 -15.30 -21.67 -4.32
N LEU A 463 -14.96 -22.70 -3.55
CA LEU A 463 -14.75 -24.06 -4.06
C LEU A 463 -15.97 -24.51 -4.86
N GLY A 464 -15.76 -25.00 -6.09
CA GLY A 464 -16.86 -25.41 -6.96
C GLY A 464 -17.49 -24.30 -7.82
N ALA A 465 -17.16 -23.03 -7.58
CA ALA A 465 -17.77 -21.90 -8.28
C ALA A 465 -16.74 -20.99 -8.95
N ALA A 466 -17.18 -20.08 -9.84
CA ALA A 466 -16.30 -19.19 -10.61
C ALA A 466 -15.63 -18.08 -9.78
N SER A 467 -16.16 -17.73 -8.60
CA SER A 467 -15.62 -16.63 -7.77
C SER A 467 -14.19 -16.86 -7.32
N GLY A 468 -13.33 -15.84 -7.36
CA GLY A 468 -11.96 -15.87 -6.89
C GLY A 468 -10.93 -15.77 -8.00
N ALA A 469 -9.70 -16.19 -7.69
CA ALA A 469 -8.56 -16.15 -8.58
C ALA A 469 -8.34 -17.49 -9.29
N TRP A 470 -7.86 -17.42 -10.54
CA TRP A 470 -7.62 -18.58 -11.39
C TRP A 470 -6.31 -18.42 -12.18
N PHE A 471 -5.61 -19.54 -12.35
CA PHE A 471 -4.23 -19.61 -12.80
C PHE A 471 -4.11 -20.30 -14.17
N ALA A 472 -3.10 -19.93 -14.95
CA ALA A 472 -2.89 -20.49 -16.29
C ALA A 472 -2.35 -21.93 -16.27
N SER A 473 -1.79 -22.36 -15.14
CA SER A 473 -1.06 -23.61 -14.99
C SER A 473 -1.59 -24.45 -13.83
N PRO A 474 -1.68 -25.79 -13.99
CA PRO A 474 -1.98 -26.70 -12.88
C PRO A 474 -0.77 -26.86 -11.95
N VAL A 475 0.41 -26.39 -12.34
CA VAL A 475 1.62 -26.47 -11.51
C VAL A 475 1.50 -25.44 -10.38
N MET A 476 1.74 -25.91 -9.16
CA MET A 476 1.85 -25.04 -7.98
C MET A 476 3.23 -24.37 -8.00
N GLY A 477 3.24 -23.04 -7.99
CA GLY A 477 4.46 -22.26 -8.08
C GLY A 477 4.16 -20.77 -8.10
N TYR A 478 5.24 -19.99 -8.27
CA TYR A 478 5.18 -18.55 -8.37
C TYR A 478 4.65 -18.14 -9.76
N GLU A 479 3.33 -18.28 -9.95
CA GLU A 479 2.59 -17.74 -11.09
C GLU A 479 1.41 -16.96 -10.55
N GLY A 480 1.31 -15.67 -10.91
CA GLY A 480 0.14 -14.86 -10.58
C GLY A 480 -1.11 -15.42 -11.23
N SER A 481 -2.27 -15.15 -10.65
CA SER A 481 -3.53 -15.44 -11.32
C SER A 481 -3.63 -14.61 -12.61
N VAL A 482 -4.27 -15.18 -13.62
CA VAL A 482 -4.44 -14.54 -14.94
C VAL A 482 -5.91 -14.34 -15.28
N PHE A 483 -6.80 -14.82 -14.41
CA PHE A 483 -8.23 -14.65 -14.50
C PHE A 483 -8.78 -14.47 -13.09
N SER A 484 -9.73 -13.56 -12.93
CA SER A 484 -10.45 -13.44 -11.67
C SER A 484 -11.90 -13.01 -11.89
N ALA A 485 -12.80 -13.51 -11.04
CA ALA A 485 -14.19 -13.09 -11.04
C ALA A 485 -14.70 -12.91 -9.61
N ALA A 486 -15.45 -11.85 -9.34
CA ALA A 486 -16.09 -11.66 -8.04
C ALA A 486 -17.22 -10.63 -8.13
N LEU A 487 -18.10 -10.63 -7.12
CA LEU A 487 -18.98 -9.51 -6.83
C LEU A 487 -18.15 -8.31 -6.33
N LEU A 488 -18.47 -7.11 -6.79
CA LEU A 488 -17.90 -5.85 -6.30
C LEU A 488 -18.91 -5.09 -5.45
N ALA A 489 -18.41 -4.07 -4.76
CA ALA A 489 -19.24 -3.00 -4.20
C ALA A 489 -20.22 -2.44 -5.26
N GLY A 490 -21.46 -2.18 -4.85
CA GLY A 490 -22.52 -1.69 -5.74
C GLY A 490 -23.19 -2.76 -6.59
N ASP A 491 -23.06 -4.03 -6.22
CA ASP A 491 -23.65 -5.18 -6.89
C ASP A 491 -23.21 -5.38 -8.36
N PHE A 492 -21.99 -4.96 -8.69
CA PHE A 492 -21.41 -5.23 -10.01
C PHE A 492 -20.70 -6.57 -10.00
N ILE A 493 -20.96 -7.40 -11.00
CA ILE A 493 -20.08 -8.55 -11.26
C ILE A 493 -18.89 -8.08 -12.03
N ALA A 494 -17.73 -8.63 -11.72
CA ALA A 494 -16.52 -8.41 -12.45
C ALA A 494 -15.93 -9.72 -12.92
N VAL A 495 -15.54 -9.77 -14.20
CA VAL A 495 -14.84 -10.89 -14.81
C VAL A 495 -13.66 -10.32 -15.59
N THR A 496 -12.44 -10.67 -15.18
CA THR A 496 -11.22 -10.00 -15.66
C THR A 496 -10.18 -11.03 -16.13
N GLY A 497 -9.21 -10.58 -16.94
CA GLY A 497 -8.11 -11.43 -17.42
C GLY A 497 -8.32 -12.09 -18.80
N ILE A 498 -9.47 -11.86 -19.45
CA ILE A 498 -9.73 -12.33 -20.83
C ILE A 498 -10.05 -11.12 -21.69
N GLY A 499 -9.09 -10.62 -22.48
CA GLY A 499 -9.35 -9.50 -23.39
C GLY A 499 -9.85 -8.21 -22.70
N GLY A 500 -9.52 -8.02 -21.42
CA GLY A 500 -9.94 -6.87 -20.60
C GLY A 500 -10.96 -7.21 -19.52
N ASP A 501 -11.40 -6.20 -18.77
CA ASP A 501 -12.34 -6.34 -17.68
C ASP A 501 -13.79 -6.20 -18.18
N LEU A 502 -14.63 -7.18 -17.88
CA LEU A 502 -16.08 -7.10 -18.07
C LEU A 502 -16.73 -6.78 -16.72
N ARG A 503 -17.60 -5.77 -16.69
CA ARG A 503 -18.46 -5.45 -15.54
C ARG A 503 -19.93 -5.64 -15.93
N VAL A 504 -20.71 -6.32 -15.10
CA VAL A 504 -22.15 -6.56 -15.34
C VAL A 504 -22.93 -5.99 -14.16
N ALA A 505 -23.76 -4.99 -14.39
CA ALA A 505 -24.54 -4.35 -13.33
C ALA A 505 -25.71 -5.23 -12.88
N LYS A 506 -26.11 -5.13 -11.61
CA LYS A 506 -27.33 -5.79 -11.13
C LYS A 506 -28.56 -5.33 -11.90
N GLY A 507 -29.36 -6.31 -12.31
CA GLY A 507 -30.52 -6.10 -13.18
C GLY A 507 -30.22 -6.25 -14.68
N GLU A 508 -28.95 -6.35 -15.09
CA GLU A 508 -28.63 -6.77 -16.45
C GLU A 508 -28.98 -8.26 -16.67
N PRO A 509 -29.39 -8.67 -17.89
CA PRO A 509 -29.94 -10.01 -18.13
C PRO A 509 -28.99 -11.17 -17.79
N THR A 510 -27.68 -10.94 -17.88
CA THR A 510 -26.65 -11.95 -17.60
C THR A 510 -26.01 -11.78 -16.23
N TRP A 511 -26.59 -10.96 -15.35
CA TRP A 511 -26.09 -10.83 -13.99
C TRP A 511 -26.30 -12.15 -13.22
N LEU A 512 -25.21 -12.67 -12.65
CA LEU A 512 -25.17 -13.85 -11.80
C LEU A 512 -23.97 -13.69 -10.87
N ASP A 513 -24.12 -13.94 -9.57
CA ASP A 513 -22.97 -13.90 -8.67
C ASP A 513 -21.98 -15.02 -9.05
N PRO A 514 -20.68 -14.72 -9.31
CA PRO A 514 -19.67 -15.74 -9.56
C PRO A 514 -19.58 -16.81 -8.47
N ALA A 515 -19.98 -16.51 -7.23
CA ALA A 515 -20.03 -17.48 -6.14
C ALA A 515 -21.13 -18.53 -6.34
N ASP A 516 -22.18 -18.20 -7.09
CA ASP A 516 -23.29 -19.10 -7.43
C ASP A 516 -23.07 -19.86 -8.75
N LEU A 517 -22.09 -19.43 -9.55
CA LEU A 517 -21.77 -20.03 -10.85
C LEU A 517 -20.97 -21.34 -10.69
N THR A 518 -21.69 -22.46 -10.61
CA THR A 518 -21.13 -23.82 -10.43
C THR A 518 -21.16 -24.71 -11.68
N SER A 519 -21.66 -24.19 -12.81
CA SER A 519 -21.73 -24.91 -14.09
C SER A 519 -21.20 -24.04 -15.23
N SER A 520 -22.05 -23.58 -16.16
CA SER A 520 -21.64 -22.65 -17.21
C SER A 520 -22.55 -21.43 -17.28
N HIS A 521 -21.97 -20.30 -17.66
CA HIS A 521 -22.69 -19.04 -17.81
C HIS A 521 -21.94 -18.10 -18.74
N CYS A 522 -22.68 -17.27 -19.45
CA CYS A 522 -22.13 -16.20 -20.27
C CYS A 522 -22.52 -14.85 -19.70
N TYR A 523 -21.54 -14.13 -19.17
CA TYR A 523 -21.66 -12.74 -18.80
C TYR A 523 -21.56 -11.88 -20.06
N SER A 524 -22.42 -10.87 -20.21
CA SER A 524 -22.30 -9.87 -21.27
C SER A 524 -22.70 -8.49 -20.80
N SER A 525 -21.98 -7.48 -21.29
CA SER A 525 -22.31 -6.07 -21.08
C SER A 525 -21.66 -5.26 -22.18
N ASN A 526 -22.35 -4.21 -22.65
CA ASN A 526 -21.85 -3.28 -23.68
C ASN A 526 -21.32 -3.95 -24.99
N GLY A 527 -21.85 -5.12 -25.34
CA GLY A 527 -21.44 -5.86 -26.53
C GLY A 527 -20.15 -6.68 -26.36
N ASP A 528 -19.58 -6.73 -25.16
CA ASP A 528 -18.53 -7.68 -24.79
C ASP A 528 -19.16 -8.83 -24.00
N TRP A 529 -18.57 -10.03 -24.12
CA TRP A 529 -19.00 -11.20 -23.38
C TRP A 529 -17.83 -12.02 -22.83
N ARG A 530 -18.10 -12.77 -21.75
CA ARG A 530 -17.21 -13.75 -21.11
C ARG A 530 -18.01 -15.01 -20.81
N PHE A 531 -17.65 -16.11 -21.45
CA PHE A 531 -18.25 -17.42 -21.21
C PHE A 531 -17.36 -18.20 -20.25
N ILE A 532 -17.93 -18.75 -19.19
CA ILE A 532 -17.24 -19.55 -18.18
C ILE A 532 -17.92 -20.91 -18.10
N GLU A 533 -17.13 -21.97 -17.95
CA GLU A 533 -17.60 -23.32 -17.65
C GLU A 533 -16.70 -23.96 -16.58
N ILE A 534 -17.29 -24.31 -15.43
CA ILE A 534 -16.65 -25.04 -14.35
C ILE A 534 -16.61 -26.53 -14.70
N ILE A 535 -15.46 -27.17 -14.49
CA ILE A 535 -15.20 -28.55 -14.90
C ILE A 535 -14.95 -29.42 -13.67
N GLY A 536 -15.59 -30.60 -13.66
CA GLY A 536 -15.28 -31.66 -12.71
C GLY A 536 -15.60 -31.28 -11.27
N ASP A 537 -14.58 -31.28 -10.43
CA ASP A 537 -14.65 -30.96 -8.99
C ASP A 537 -14.62 -29.45 -8.70
N GLY A 538 -14.52 -28.61 -9.73
CA GLY A 538 -14.47 -27.16 -9.60
C GLY A 538 -13.10 -26.59 -9.27
N MET A 539 -12.04 -27.38 -9.49
CA MET A 539 -10.64 -26.92 -9.48
C MET A 539 -10.11 -26.58 -10.88
N THR A 540 -10.90 -26.86 -11.91
CA THR A 540 -10.60 -26.52 -13.30
C THR A 540 -11.78 -25.77 -13.92
N MET A 541 -11.47 -24.79 -14.74
CA MET A 541 -12.44 -23.98 -15.46
C MET A 541 -11.99 -23.83 -16.91
N LYS A 542 -12.93 -23.69 -17.83
CA LYS A 542 -12.66 -23.11 -19.16
C LYS A 542 -13.35 -21.78 -19.30
N ALA A 543 -12.68 -20.83 -19.93
CA ALA A 543 -13.29 -19.55 -20.22
C ALA A 543 -12.85 -18.99 -21.57
N ALA A 544 -13.73 -18.21 -22.18
CA ALA A 544 -13.52 -17.53 -23.45
C ALA A 544 -14.14 -16.12 -23.38
N GLY A 545 -13.68 -15.23 -24.23
CA GLY A 545 -14.21 -13.88 -24.33
C GLY A 545 -14.24 -13.39 -25.77
N GLY A 546 -15.12 -12.43 -26.04
CA GLY A 546 -15.24 -11.84 -27.37
C GLY A 546 -16.24 -10.70 -27.39
N GLN A 547 -16.57 -10.27 -28.61
CA GLN A 547 -17.55 -9.24 -28.88
C GLN A 547 -18.83 -9.83 -29.48
N GLY A 548 -19.94 -9.08 -29.39
CA GLY A 548 -21.26 -9.44 -29.90
C GLY A 548 -22.16 -10.09 -28.86
N ALA A 549 -23.07 -10.95 -29.34
CA ALA A 549 -23.99 -11.67 -28.47
C ALA A 549 -23.27 -12.83 -27.76
N CYS A 550 -23.70 -13.11 -26.52
CA CYS A 550 -23.26 -14.29 -25.78
C CYS A 550 -23.47 -15.58 -26.60
N PRO A 551 -22.44 -16.43 -26.77
CA PRO A 551 -22.63 -17.72 -27.41
C PRO A 551 -23.46 -18.65 -26.52
N ASN A 552 -24.22 -19.56 -27.14
CA ASN A 552 -25.06 -20.54 -26.43
C ASN A 552 -24.26 -21.74 -25.87
N SER A 553 -22.97 -21.82 -26.16
CA SER A 553 -22.08 -22.91 -25.73
C SER A 553 -20.64 -22.39 -25.65
N LEU A 554 -19.82 -23.06 -24.84
CA LEU A 554 -18.40 -22.73 -24.72
C LEU A 554 -17.71 -22.74 -26.10
N PRO A 555 -17.02 -21.65 -26.48
CA PRO A 555 -16.22 -21.59 -27.70
C PRO A 555 -15.10 -22.64 -27.73
N ALA A 556 -14.76 -23.11 -28.93
CA ALA A 556 -13.75 -24.16 -29.13
C ALA A 556 -12.32 -23.70 -28.78
N ASP A 557 -12.07 -22.39 -28.80
CA ASP A 557 -10.82 -21.72 -28.46
C ASP A 557 -10.75 -21.28 -26.97
N ALA A 558 -11.66 -21.78 -26.13
CA ALA A 558 -11.63 -21.48 -24.70
C ALA A 558 -10.31 -21.89 -24.03
N THR A 559 -9.80 -21.01 -23.18
CA THR A 559 -8.60 -21.23 -22.37
C THR A 559 -8.97 -22.00 -21.11
N THR A 560 -8.10 -22.92 -20.69
CA THR A 560 -8.27 -23.66 -19.43
C THR A 560 -7.53 -22.96 -18.31
N TYR A 561 -8.16 -22.84 -17.16
CA TYR A 561 -7.62 -22.26 -15.95
C TYR A 561 -7.76 -23.23 -14.78
N TYR A 562 -6.93 -23.03 -13.76
CA TYR A 562 -6.77 -23.92 -12.62
C TYR A 562 -6.86 -23.14 -11.32
N ARG A 563 -7.26 -23.83 -10.25
CA ARG A 563 -7.02 -23.35 -8.89
C ARG A 563 -5.78 -23.94 -8.27
#